data_AF-A0A9E3CSQ6-F1
#
_entry.id   AF-A0A9E3CSQ6-F1
#
_cell.length_a   1.000
_cell.length_b   1.000
_cell.length_c   1.000
_cell.angle_alpha   90.00
_cell.angle_beta   90.00
_cell.angle_gamma   90.00
#
_symmetry.space_group_name_H-M   'P 1'
#
loop_
_entity.id
_entity.type
_entity.pdbx_description
1 polymer ?
#
loop_
_entity_poly.entity_id
_entity_poly.type
_entity_poly.pdbx_seq_one_letter_code
_entity_poly.pdbx_strand_id
1 'polypeptide(L)' 'MTIALPPLHEMFHAEQGYLAATNEVIVMNIDYASRRSAPWPVPVPAKAGRVMGLRRK' A
#
# COMPACT_ATOMS: atom_id res chain seq x y z
N MET A 1 -20.37 10.25 12.94
CA MET A 1 -20.34 9.85 11.52
C MET A 1 -18.92 10.07 11.04
N THR A 2 -18.03 9.10 11.29
CA THR A 2 -16.62 9.22 10.95
C THR A 2 -16.42 8.51 9.61
N ILE A 3 -16.41 9.27 8.53
CA ILE A 3 -15.92 8.77 7.25
C ILE A 3 -14.42 8.60 7.43
N ALA A 4 -13.96 7.37 7.68
CA ALA A 4 -12.58 7.02 7.51
C ALA A 4 -12.32 6.90 6.00
N LEU A 5 -11.84 7.98 5.39
CA LEU A 5 -11.29 7.96 4.02
C LEU A 5 -10.09 7.00 3.99
N PRO A 6 -9.86 6.25 2.90
CA PRO A 6 -9.00 5.05 2.91
C PRO A 6 -7.50 5.30 2.70
N PRO A 7 -6.54 5.05 3.65
CA PRO A 7 -5.07 5.03 3.49
C PRO A 7 -4.42 4.62 2.18
N LEU A 8 -4.42 5.36 1.09
CA LEU A 8 -3.74 6.63 0.84
C LEU A 8 -2.23 6.54 1.00
N HIS A 9 -1.54 6.57 -0.13
CA HIS A 9 -0.18 7.07 -0.20
C HIS A 9 -0.26 8.60 -0.10
N GLU A 10 0.41 9.19 0.88
CA GLU A 10 0.42 10.63 1.11
C GLU A 10 1.80 11.18 0.79
N MET A 11 1.84 12.22 -0.03
CA MET A 11 3.06 12.94 -0.33
C MET A 11 3.02 14.28 0.39
N PHE A 12 4.00 14.53 1.26
CA PHE A 12 4.14 15.81 1.96
C PHE A 12 5.23 16.65 1.31
N HIS A 13 5.03 17.97 1.26
CA HIS A 13 6.06 18.91 0.82
C HIS A 13 7.25 18.88 1.78
N ALA A 14 8.45 18.59 1.26
CA ALA A 14 9.62 18.28 2.08
C ALA A 14 10.02 19.37 3.09
N GLU A 15 9.87 20.64 2.72
CA GLU A 15 10.31 21.77 3.56
C GLU A 15 9.18 22.43 4.35
N GLN A 16 7.94 22.35 3.85
CA GLN A 16 6.80 23.12 4.36
C GLN A 16 5.76 22.22 5.05
N GLY A 17 5.89 20.90 4.91
CA GLY A 17 5.10 19.91 5.64
C GLY A 17 3.64 19.80 5.24
N TYR A 18 3.16 20.55 4.23
CA TYR A 18 1.78 20.44 3.78
C TYR A 18 1.57 19.18 2.93
N LEU A 19 0.35 18.62 2.99
CA LEU A 19 -0.05 17.48 2.16
C LEU A 19 -0.15 17.92 0.70
N ALA A 20 0.76 17.42 -0.13
CA ALA A 20 0.85 17.76 -1.54
C ALA A 20 -0.02 16.86 -2.43
N ALA A 21 -0.19 15.57 -2.08
CA ALA A 21 -1.04 14.65 -2.83
C ALA A 21 -1.48 13.44 -2.01
N THR A 22 -2.63 12.85 -2.39
CA THR A 22 -3.11 11.55 -1.94
C THR A 22 -3.31 10.62 -3.14
N ASN A 23 -3.03 9.33 -2.97
CA ASN A 23 -3.21 8.33 -4.03
C ASN A 23 -3.76 7.01 -3.45
N GLU A 24 -4.77 6.45 -4.10
CA GLU A 24 -5.24 5.10 -3.88
C GLU A 24 -4.56 4.11 -4.85
N VAL A 25 -3.78 3.18 -4.31
CA VAL A 25 -2.97 2.24 -5.12
C VAL A 25 -3.48 0.81 -4.97
N ILE A 26 -3.69 0.15 -6.11
CA ILE A 26 -3.97 -1.29 -6.19
C ILE A 26 -2.65 -2.01 -6.54
N VAL A 27 -2.27 -3.03 -5.76
CA VAL A 27 -1.03 -3.80 -5.96
C VAL A 27 -1.35 -5.25 -6.33
N MET A 28 -0.61 -5.79 -7.29
CA MET A 28 -0.71 -7.19 -7.74
C MET A 28 0.67 -7.85 -7.75
N ASN A 29 0.73 -9.11 -7.30
CA ASN A 29 1.93 -9.93 -7.42
C ASN A 29 1.99 -10.57 -8.81
N ILE A 30 3.08 -10.34 -9.55
CA ILE A 30 3.28 -10.84 -10.91
C ILE A 30 4.43 -11.84 -10.92
N ASP A 31 4.18 -13.03 -11.48
CA ASP A 31 5.24 -13.95 -11.85
C ASP A 31 5.97 -13.43 -13.11
N TYR A 32 7.28 -13.26 -13.00
CA TYR A 32 8.11 -12.70 -14.06
C TYR A 32 8.30 -13.66 -15.23
N ALA A 33 8.21 -14.97 -15.00
CA ALA A 33 8.34 -15.97 -16.06
C ALA A 33 7.09 -15.99 -16.95
N SER A 34 5.90 -16.16 -16.34
CA SER A 34 4.63 -16.24 -17.08
C SER A 34 3.99 -14.89 -17.40
N ARG A 35 4.43 -13.80 -16.76
CA ARG A 35 3.80 -12.45 -16.84
C ARG A 35 2.30 -12.50 -16.53
N ARG A 36 1.96 -13.24 -15.47
CA ARG A 36 0.59 -13.40 -14.95
C ARG A 36 0.57 -13.14 -13.45
N SER A 37 -0.63 -12.91 -12.92
CA SER A 37 -0.83 -12.81 -11.49
C SER A 37 -0.44 -14.13 -10.82
N ALA A 38 0.28 -14.03 -9.71
CA ALA A 38 0.71 -15.17 -8.92
C ALA A 38 0.25 -15.04 -7.48
N PRO A 39 -0.06 -16.15 -6.79
CA PRO A 39 -0.32 -16.13 -5.36
C PRO A 39 0.85 -15.46 -4.63
N TRP A 40 0.54 -14.66 -3.62
CA TRP A 40 1.57 -14.15 -2.73
C TRP A 40 2.27 -15.33 -2.04
N PRO A 41 3.62 -15.34 -1.98
CA PRO A 41 4.35 -16.45 -1.36
C PRO A 41 4.09 -16.50 0.16
N VAL A 42 3.19 -17.39 0.58
CA VAL A 42 2.88 -17.86 1.97
C VAL A 42 2.50 -16.77 2.99
N PRO A 43 1.79 -17.11 4.10
CA PRO A 43 0.81 -16.21 4.69
C PRO A 43 1.51 -15.07 5.40
N VAL A 44 1.48 -13.88 4.78
CA VAL A 44 2.06 -12.60 5.24
C VAL A 44 2.42 -12.62 6.75
N PRO A 45 3.62 -13.09 7.13
CA PRO A 45 3.94 -13.26 8.55
C PRO A 45 4.50 -11.94 9.02
N ALA A 46 3.61 -11.00 9.38
CA ALA A 46 3.88 -9.70 10.04
C ALA A 46 4.86 -8.71 9.36
N LYS A 47 5.79 -9.16 8.50
CA LYS A 47 6.83 -8.36 7.85
C LYS A 47 6.36 -7.75 6.53
N ALA A 48 5.65 -8.49 5.67
CA ALA A 48 5.15 -7.90 4.42
C ALA A 48 4.03 -6.88 4.65
N GLY A 49 3.19 -7.07 5.69
CA GLY A 49 2.23 -6.04 6.11
C GLY A 49 2.89 -4.76 6.61
N ARG A 50 4.07 -4.86 7.24
CA ARG A 50 4.87 -3.71 7.68
C ARG A 50 5.49 -2.93 6.51
N VAL A 51 5.95 -3.63 5.47
CA VAL A 51 6.53 -3.02 4.27
C VAL A 51 5.45 -2.34 3.42
N MET A 52 4.26 -2.94 3.34
CA MET A 52 3.16 -2.43 2.52
C MET A 52 2.24 -1.45 3.28
N GLY A 53 2.59 -1.05 4.51
CA GLY A 53 1.75 -0.15 5.31
C GLY A 53 0.35 -0.68 5.66
N LEU A 54 0.11 -1.99 5.48
CA LEU A 54 -1.19 -2.62 5.71
C LEU A 54 -1.44 -2.72 7.23
N ARG A 55 -2.05 -1.67 7.81
CA ARG A 55 -2.63 -1.75 9.16
C ARG A 55 -3.87 -2.63 9.11
N ARG A 56 -3.91 -3.66 9.96
CA ARG A 56 -5.15 -4.42 10.20
C ARG A 56 -6.17 -3.51 10.87
N LYS A 57 -7.43 -3.62 10.43
CA LYS A 57 -8.59 -3.00 11.11
C LYS A 57 -8.73 -3.51 12.53
#